data_AF-A0A6B3G1F2-F1
#
_entry.id   AF-A0A6B3G1F2-F1
#
_cell.length_a   1.000
_cell.length_b   1.000
_cell.length_c   1.000
_cell.angle_alpha   90.00
_cell.angle_beta   90.00
_cell.angle_gamma   90.00
#
_symmetry.space_group_name_H-M   'P 1'
#
loop_
_entity.id
_entity.type
_entity.pdbx_description
1 polymer ?
#
loop_
_entity_poly.entity_id
_entity_poly.type
_entity_poly.pdbx_seq_one_letter_code
_entity_poly.pdbx_strand_id
1 'polypeptide(L)'
;LIDEPWFGAGTTRAEHTEELDGAVGHWISRHSREEVLNGFEKAEAAVAPIHDVREVMEDPQYRALGTIAEVDDPELGPLRMQNVLFRLS
;
A
#
# COMPACT_ATOMS: atom_id res chain seq x y z
N LEU A 1 -15.19 21.70 -0.81
CA LEU A 1 -14.25 20.93 -1.65
C LEU A 1 -14.92 20.39 -2.90
N ILE A 2 -15.85 19.44 -2.79
CA ILE A 2 -16.44 18.83 -4.01
C ILE A 2 -17.28 19.80 -4.86
N ASP A 3 -17.83 20.84 -4.24
CA ASP A 3 -18.59 21.90 -4.92
C ASP A 3 -17.71 23.01 -5.50
N GLU A 4 -16.39 22.96 -5.28
CA GLU A 4 -15.49 23.98 -5.79
C GLU A 4 -15.39 23.91 -7.33
N PRO A 5 -15.36 25.05 -8.04
CA PRO A 5 -15.31 25.07 -9.49
C PRO A 5 -14.13 24.30 -10.09
N TRP A 6 -13.01 24.21 -9.36
CA TRP A 6 -11.80 23.52 -9.77
C TRP A 6 -11.79 22.02 -9.45
N PHE A 7 -12.77 21.47 -8.74
CA PHE A 7 -12.73 20.07 -8.29
C PHE A 7 -12.97 19.04 -9.42
N GLY A 8 -13.62 19.45 -10.51
CA GLY A 8 -14.12 18.54 -11.54
C GLY A 8 -13.06 17.76 -12.34
N ALA A 9 -11.84 18.28 -12.49
CA ALA A 9 -10.78 17.65 -13.28
C ALA A 9 -9.54 17.30 -12.45
N GLY A 10 -8.84 16.24 -12.84
CA GLY A 10 -7.62 15.82 -12.14
C GLY A 10 -6.50 16.86 -12.18
N THR A 11 -6.33 17.55 -13.33
CA THR A 11 -5.32 18.60 -13.49
C THR A 11 -5.56 19.79 -12.58
N THR A 12 -6.81 20.23 -12.46
CA THR A 12 -7.18 21.34 -11.60
C THR A 12 -7.15 20.92 -10.12
N ARG A 13 -7.52 19.68 -9.78
CA ARG A 13 -7.31 19.17 -8.42
C ARG A 13 -5.82 19.15 -8.01
N ALA A 14 -4.91 18.86 -8.92
CA ALA A 14 -3.47 18.84 -8.63
C ALA A 14 -2.93 20.24 -8.26
N GLU A 15 -3.52 21.32 -8.77
CA GLU A 15 -3.17 22.70 -8.38
C GLU A 15 -3.59 23.03 -6.93
N HIS A 16 -4.49 22.23 -6.36
CA HIS A 16 -5.05 22.37 -5.00
C HIS A 16 -4.64 21.20 -4.08
N THR A 17 -3.47 20.59 -4.33
CA THR A 17 -3.02 19.37 -3.64
C THR A 17 -3.01 19.52 -2.12
N GLU A 18 -2.48 20.62 -1.58
CA GLU A 18 -2.37 20.82 -0.12
C GLU A 18 -3.73 20.77 0.59
N GLU A 19 -4.76 21.34 -0.04
CA GLU A 19 -6.13 21.37 0.50
C GLU A 19 -6.77 19.97 0.48
N LEU A 20 -6.57 19.22 -0.61
CA LEU A 20 -7.07 17.86 -0.75
C LEU A 20 -6.35 16.88 0.19
N ASP A 21 -5.03 16.92 0.22
CA ASP A 21 -4.20 16.09 1.09
C ASP A 21 -4.48 16.39 2.56
N GLY A 22 -4.68 17.67 2.91
CA GLY A 22 -5.08 18.08 4.26
C GLY A 22 -6.41 17.47 4.67
N ALA A 23 -7.42 17.51 3.80
CA ALA A 23 -8.74 16.94 4.08
C ALA A 23 -8.70 15.41 4.25
N VAL A 24 -8.03 14.71 3.32
CA VAL A 24 -7.91 13.26 3.35
C VAL A 24 -7.05 12.82 4.55
N GLY A 25 -5.90 13.46 4.77
CA GLY A 25 -5.00 13.18 5.88
C GLY A 25 -5.64 13.44 7.25
N HIS A 26 -6.41 14.53 7.39
CA HIS A 26 -7.16 14.79 8.61
C HIS A 26 -8.19 13.68 8.89
N TRP A 27 -8.88 13.17 7.87
CA TRP A 27 -9.76 12.03 8.05
C TRP A 27 -8.98 10.78 8.45
N ILE A 28 -7.93 10.40 7.72
CA ILE A 28 -7.10 9.21 8.00
C ILE A 28 -6.56 9.22 9.43
N SER A 29 -6.03 10.34 9.90
CA SER A 29 -5.41 10.45 11.24
C SER A 29 -6.37 10.21 12.42
N ARG A 30 -7.68 10.25 12.18
CA ARG A 30 -8.71 10.00 13.21
C ARG A 30 -9.24 8.56 13.22
N HIS A 31 -8.79 7.71 12.30
CA HIS A 31 -9.29 6.35 12.14
C HIS A 31 -8.15 5.34 12.28
N SER A 32 -8.50 4.12 12.66
CA SER A 32 -7.57 2.99 12.64
C SER A 32 -7.22 2.60 11.21
N ARG A 33 -6.10 1.89 11.05
CA ARG A 33 -5.68 1.35 9.75
C ARG A 33 -6.78 0.53 9.06
N GLU A 34 -7.47 -0.32 9.82
CA GLU A 34 -8.54 -1.18 9.29
C GLU A 34 -9.72 -0.36 8.77
N GLU A 35 -10.15 0.66 9.52
CA GLU A 35 -11.24 1.55 9.12
C GLU A 35 -10.89 2.35 7.86
N VAL A 36 -9.63 2.82 7.75
CA VAL A 36 -9.14 3.53 6.56
C VAL A 36 -9.17 2.60 5.34
N LEU A 37 -8.60 1.40 5.44
CA LEU A 37 -8.56 0.44 4.33
C LEU A 37 -9.99 0.08 3.86
N ASN A 38 -10.88 -0.26 4.79
CA ASN A 38 -12.28 -0.59 4.48
C ASN A 38 -13.04 0.60 3.87
N GLY A 39 -12.81 1.82 4.37
CA GLY A 39 -13.42 3.02 3.83
C GLY A 39 -13.01 3.30 2.38
N PHE A 40 -11.72 3.19 2.09
CA PHE A 40 -11.18 3.37 0.74
C PHE A 40 -11.62 2.23 -0.20
N GLU A 41 -11.63 0.98 0.26
CA GLU A 41 -12.13 -0.16 -0.52
C GLU A 41 -13.59 0.04 -0.94
N LYS A 42 -14.46 0.44 0.00
CA LYS A 42 -15.88 0.76 -0.30
C LYS A 42 -16.05 1.91 -1.28
N ALA A 43 -15.14 2.87 -1.27
CA ALA A 43 -15.13 4.00 -2.19
C ALA A 43 -14.44 3.68 -3.53
N GLU A 44 -13.96 2.45 -3.71
CA GLU A 44 -13.16 2.02 -4.86
C GLU A 44 -11.90 2.90 -5.06
N ALA A 45 -11.37 3.43 -3.96
CA ALA A 45 -10.19 4.28 -3.93
C ALA A 45 -8.94 3.44 -3.68
N ALA A 46 -7.90 3.66 -4.48
CA ALA A 46 -6.64 2.96 -4.33
C ALA A 46 -5.91 3.39 -3.04
N VAL A 47 -5.62 2.42 -2.18
CA VAL A 47 -4.82 2.60 -0.97
C VAL A 47 -4.06 1.31 -0.65
N ALA A 48 -2.93 1.43 0.04
CA ALA A 48 -2.23 0.32 0.64
C ALA A 48 -1.66 0.73 2.01
N PRO A 49 -1.58 -0.19 2.98
CA PRO A 49 -0.87 0.08 4.22
C PRO A 49 0.64 0.17 3.96
N ILE A 50 1.33 0.93 4.80
CA ILE A 50 2.80 0.86 4.88
C ILE A 50 3.15 -0.36 5.72
N HIS A 51 3.84 -1.32 5.12
CA HIS A 51 4.28 -2.52 5.82
C HIS A 51 5.65 -2.36 6.45
N ASP A 52 5.81 -2.93 7.64
CA ASP A 52 7.14 -3.23 8.17
C ASP A 52 7.64 -4.61 7.70
N VAL A 53 8.90 -4.94 8.03
CA VAL A 53 9.52 -6.20 7.60
C VAL A 53 8.76 -7.44 8.11
N ARG A 54 8.20 -7.41 9.32
CA ARG A 54 7.46 -8.55 9.88
C ARG A 54 6.19 -8.77 9.08
N GLU A 55 5.49 -7.68 8.78
CA GLU A 55 4.28 -7.73 7.96
C GLU A 55 4.57 -8.25 6.55
N VAL A 56 5.66 -7.79 5.91
CA VAL A 56 6.09 -8.34 4.60
C VAL A 56 6.40 -9.84 4.67
N MET A 57 7.04 -10.31 5.74
CA MET A 57 7.40 -11.73 5.89
C MET A 57 6.18 -12.63 6.18
N GLU A 58 5.10 -12.07 6.74
CA GLU A 58 3.88 -12.79 7.11
C GLU A 58 2.76 -12.65 6.09
N ASP A 59 2.84 -11.68 5.18
CA ASP A 59 1.81 -11.35 4.20
C ASP A 59 1.42 -12.55 3.30
N PRO A 60 0.12 -12.88 3.22
CA PRO A 60 -0.35 -14.01 2.42
C PRO A 60 -0.04 -13.88 0.92
N GLN A 61 -0.05 -12.67 0.37
CA GLN A 61 0.23 -12.42 -1.03
C GLN A 61 1.71 -12.57 -1.33
N TYR A 62 2.62 -12.04 -0.50
CA TYR A 62 4.07 -12.28 -0.67
C TYR A 62 4.43 -13.77 -0.59
N ARG A 63 3.74 -14.52 0.29
CA ARG A 63 3.90 -15.99 0.38
C ARG A 63 3.35 -16.71 -0.86
N ALA A 64 2.16 -16.35 -1.34
CA ALA A 64 1.58 -16.90 -2.57
C ALA A 64 2.43 -16.56 -3.82
N LEU A 65 3.07 -15.39 -3.79
CA LEU A 65 4.01 -14.96 -4.83
C LEU A 65 5.40 -15.61 -4.69
N GLY A 66 5.71 -16.28 -3.58
CA GLY A 66 7.03 -16.84 -3.32
C GLY A 66 8.12 -15.77 -3.40
N THR A 67 7.78 -14.52 -3.06
CA THR A 67 8.66 -13.35 -3.20
C THR A 67 9.89 -13.45 -2.31
N ILE A 68 9.82 -14.24 -1.24
CA ILE A 68 10.91 -14.50 -0.31
C ILE A 68 11.19 -16.00 -0.38
N ALA A 69 12.38 -16.36 -0.85
CA ALA A 69 12.83 -17.73 -0.98
C ALA A 69 13.60 -18.16 0.28
N GLU A 70 13.47 -19.44 0.64
CA GLU A 70 14.35 -20.10 1.60
C GLU A 70 15.44 -20.81 0.80
N VAL A 71 16.70 -20.53 1.13
CA VAL A 71 17.89 -21.02 0.41
C VAL A 71 18.81 -21.68 1.42
N ASP A 72 19.23 -22.90 1.14
CA ASP A 72 20.23 -23.60 1.94
C ASP A 72 21.63 -23.07 1.58
N ASP A 73 22.29 -22.45 2.54
CA ASP A 73 23.67 -21.99 2.41
C ASP A 73 24.63 -22.91 3.21
N PRO A 74 25.76 -23.35 2.61
CA PRO A 74 26.68 -24.28 3.26
C PRO A 74 27.45 -23.69 4.46
N GLU A 75 27.52 -22.35 4.58
CA GLU A 75 28.20 -21.66 5.68
C GLU A 75 27.20 -21.11 6.71
N LEU A 76 26.13 -20.48 6.24
CA LEU A 76 25.16 -19.78 7.08
C LEU A 76 23.96 -20.65 7.51
N GLY A 77 23.78 -21.81 6.88
CA GLY A 77 22.57 -22.62 7.02
C GLY A 77 21.39 -22.04 6.24
N PRO A 78 20.15 -22.50 6.49
CA PRO A 78 18.97 -22.02 5.78
C PRO A 78 18.75 -20.52 6.02
N LEU A 79 18.66 -19.74 4.95
CA LEU A 79 18.41 -18.30 4.99
C LEU A 79 17.23 -17.90 4.13
N ARG A 80 16.61 -16.76 4.47
CA ARG A 80 15.54 -16.16 3.66
C ARG A 80 16.06 -14.93 2.94
N MET A 81 15.79 -14.87 1.63
CA MET A 81 16.20 -13.74 0.80
C MET A 81 15.15 -13.44 -0.29
N GLN A 82 15.25 -12.27 -0.90
CA GLN A 82 14.40 -11.88 -2.02
C GLN A 82 14.57 -12.88 -3.19
N ASN A 83 13.46 -13.38 -3.70
CA ASN A 83 13.39 -14.26 -4.86
C ASN A 83 13.33 -13.46 -6.17
N VAL A 84 13.41 -14.16 -7.30
CA VAL A 84 13.15 -13.58 -8.63
C VAL A 84 11.72 -13.00 -8.67
N LEU A 85 11.60 -11.73 -9.05
CA LEU A 85 10.35 -10.98 -8.99
C LEU A 85 9.35 -11.33 -10.10
N PHE A 86 9.82 -11.95 -11.18
CA PHE A 86 9.03 -12.21 -12.37
C PHE A 86 8.87 -13.71 -12.60
N ARG A 87 7.68 -14.12 -13.03
CA ARG A 87 7.34 -15.51 -13.33
C ARG A 87 7.13 -15.68 -14.82
N LEU A 88 7.55 -16.84 -15.34
CA LEU A 88 7.22 -17.27 -16.70
C LEU A 88 6.03 -18.23 -16.63
N SER A 89 5.09 -18.06 -17.55
CA SER A 89 3.92 -18.95 -17.73
C SER A 89 4.25 -20.13 -18.62
#